data_AF-A0A1G2I5Q4-F1
#
_entry.id   AF-A0A1G2I5Q4-F1
#
_cell.length_a   1.000
_cell.length_b   1.000
_cell.length_c   1.000
_cell.angle_alpha   90.00
_cell.angle_beta   90.00
_cell.angle_gamma   90.00
#
_symmetry.space_group_name_H-M   'P 1'
#
loop_
_entity.id
_entity.type
_entity.pdbx_description
1 polymer ?
#
loop_
_entity_poly.entity_id
_entity_poly.type
_entity_poly.pdbx_seq_one_letter_code
_entity_poly.pdbx_strand_id
1 'polypeptide(L)'
;MAKKPEKAKPSLRGGKSGELSSFQDLNPADFPETNSVIDLDVDLMEISISITDDSEEVKKIEDSAAGIRAWLETHLPKLDELYAAPKAVRIRSENTSAVKRIKDKIHGFMNHPEAAYRQAAWVAFLIHKIKSATGNYLETIEWLSKMVSDGYLEEGDYRAPLQAWKYYFRVPEVACFTRPEFEEVKVAMKELVGRVNQATAQQRQGRVSELQKEANLQPAETFVKGNEGKSFIFVPPQISDKNGKIEIRKAGYLLVEVTQDERIYPLEGVGSFEERVAEANQKRIFVKGFTLAWDFPPSKKKLVEAGFSEEQASDFFFCWYLLKRAKSLLEQGNQHLEEKIELSKEVSISEEGFFLDGQDGYVLVDFEGVWETWTPDKDDQSGKRQKKQEIYSLFLLVKREEGMISIVSCPDHLKGFFSACMATYTEGQKFLGVPEPLRSILQAQYGATQTRSLLNS
;
A
#
# COMPACT_ATOMS: atom_id res chain seq x y z
N MET A 1 -49.95 17.40 26.26
CA MET A 1 -50.07 18.62 25.42
C MET A 1 -48.83 18.68 24.53
N ALA A 2 -48.84 19.13 23.27
CA ALA A 2 -49.93 19.61 22.41
C ALA A 2 -49.77 19.05 20.96
N LYS A 3 -50.64 19.46 20.02
CA LYS A 3 -50.72 18.90 18.65
C LYS A 3 -49.81 19.63 17.63
N LYS A 4 -49.48 18.97 16.52
CA LYS A 4 -49.07 19.62 15.24
C LYS A 4 -50.17 20.58 14.74
N PRO A 5 -49.84 21.52 13.82
CA PRO A 5 -50.15 21.25 12.40
C PRO A 5 -49.01 21.62 11.42
N GLU A 6 -49.18 21.23 10.16
CA GLU A 6 -48.33 21.57 9.01
C GLU A 6 -48.82 22.85 8.29
N LYS A 7 -48.00 23.44 7.39
CA LYS A 7 -48.33 23.57 5.95
C LYS A 7 -47.26 24.25 5.06
N ALA A 8 -47.02 23.60 3.90
CA ALA A 8 -46.81 24.10 2.52
C ALA A 8 -45.84 25.27 2.14
N LYS A 9 -45.10 25.02 1.05
CA LYS A 9 -44.42 25.96 0.08
C LYS A 9 -45.46 26.74 -0.78
N PRO A 10 -45.17 27.84 -1.55
CA PRO A 10 -44.05 28.07 -2.52
C PRO A 10 -43.53 29.55 -2.57
N SER A 11 -42.90 30.19 -3.60
CA SER A 11 -42.56 29.87 -5.00
C SER A 11 -41.41 30.76 -5.61
N LEU A 12 -40.64 30.19 -6.57
CA LEU A 12 -40.02 30.75 -7.80
C LEU A 12 -39.29 32.13 -7.92
N ARG A 13 -38.06 32.04 -8.47
CA ARG A 13 -37.40 32.83 -9.56
C ARG A 13 -36.81 34.26 -9.37
N GLY A 14 -35.59 34.43 -9.93
CA GLY A 14 -34.99 35.69 -10.44
C GLY A 14 -33.75 36.19 -9.66
N GLY A 15 -32.64 36.67 -10.25
CA GLY A 15 -32.13 36.56 -11.63
C GLY A 15 -31.39 37.83 -12.15
N LYS A 16 -30.12 37.69 -12.60
CA LYS A 16 -29.22 38.74 -13.20
C LYS A 16 -28.78 39.88 -12.24
N SER A 17 -27.71 40.68 -12.48
CA SER A 17 -26.47 40.56 -13.29
C SER A 17 -25.49 41.72 -12.96
N GLY A 18 -24.19 41.56 -13.26
CA GLY A 18 -23.16 42.63 -13.27
C GLY A 18 -21.77 41.98 -13.45
N GLU A 19 -21.13 42.05 -14.61
CA GLU A 19 -20.46 43.19 -15.27
C GLU A 19 -19.08 43.54 -14.68
N LEU A 20 -18.03 43.19 -15.43
CA LEU A 20 -16.74 43.87 -15.46
C LEU A 20 -16.20 43.79 -16.90
N SER A 21 -16.00 44.94 -17.53
CA SER A 21 -15.55 45.07 -18.92
C SER A 21 -14.20 45.79 -19.01
N SER A 22 -13.66 45.86 -20.23
CA SER A 22 -12.44 46.56 -20.65
C SER A 22 -11.10 46.12 -20.05
N PHE A 23 -10.40 45.26 -20.80
CA PHE A 23 -9.06 45.59 -21.28
C PHE A 23 -9.06 45.43 -22.81
N GLN A 24 -9.07 46.55 -23.53
CA GLN A 24 -8.78 46.57 -24.97
C GLN A 24 -7.27 46.78 -25.18
N ASP A 25 -6.85 46.78 -26.43
CA ASP A 25 -5.52 47.20 -26.90
C ASP A 25 -4.33 46.32 -26.48
N LEU A 26 -4.25 45.13 -27.11
CA LEU A 26 -2.98 44.53 -27.51
C LEU A 26 -3.00 44.28 -29.03
N ASN A 27 -1.90 44.62 -29.70
CA ASN A 27 -1.82 44.71 -31.16
C ASN A 27 -1.63 43.31 -31.79
N PRO A 28 -2.42 42.89 -32.82
CA PRO A 28 -2.29 41.57 -33.45
C PRO A 28 -1.00 41.30 -34.24
N ALA A 29 -0.02 42.21 -34.24
CA ALA A 29 1.16 42.17 -35.11
C ALA A 29 2.40 41.50 -34.49
N ASP A 30 2.45 41.33 -33.16
CA ASP A 30 3.68 40.99 -32.43
C ASP A 30 4.00 39.48 -32.37
N PHE A 31 4.12 38.88 -33.56
CA PHE A 31 4.83 37.61 -33.85
C PHE A 31 4.21 36.29 -33.30
N PRO A 32 4.66 35.11 -33.79
CA PRO A 32 4.57 34.69 -35.20
C PRO A 32 3.86 33.33 -35.34
N GLU A 33 3.60 32.91 -36.59
CA GLU A 33 2.87 31.67 -36.90
C GLU A 33 3.66 30.38 -36.58
N THR A 34 3.12 29.55 -35.69
CA THR A 34 3.28 28.07 -35.72
C THR A 34 2.01 27.38 -35.24
N ASN A 35 0.98 27.35 -36.10
CA ASN A 35 -0.26 26.61 -35.85
C ASN A 35 -0.04 25.09 -35.99
N SER A 36 0.47 24.44 -34.92
CA SER A 36 0.19 23.02 -34.69
C SER A 36 -1.22 22.90 -34.09
N VAL A 37 -2.25 23.00 -34.93
CA VAL A 37 -3.63 22.73 -34.51
C VAL A 37 -3.70 21.27 -34.09
N ILE A 38 -4.07 21.01 -32.83
CA ILE A 38 -4.55 19.68 -32.44
C ILE A 38 -5.98 19.62 -32.94
N ASP A 39 -6.16 19.18 -34.19
CA ASP A 39 -7.50 18.97 -34.73
C ASP A 39 -8.18 17.85 -33.96
N LEU A 40 -9.06 18.26 -33.06
CA LEU A 40 -10.12 17.42 -32.50
C LEU A 40 -11.22 17.28 -33.56
N ASP A 41 -10.85 16.68 -34.69
CA ASP A 41 -11.79 16.02 -35.60
C ASP A 41 -12.44 14.88 -34.82
N VAL A 42 -13.54 15.22 -34.14
CA VAL A 42 -14.39 14.25 -33.47
C VAL A 42 -15.24 13.62 -34.55
N ASP A 43 -14.69 12.57 -35.18
CA ASP A 43 -15.44 11.77 -36.14
C ASP A 43 -16.67 11.17 -35.45
N LEU A 44 -17.83 11.71 -35.78
CA LEU A 44 -19.12 11.34 -35.21
C LEU A 44 -19.73 10.24 -36.06
N MET A 45 -19.16 9.04 -35.97
CA MET A 45 -19.81 7.83 -36.50
C MET A 45 -21.23 7.71 -35.95
N GLU A 46 -22.21 7.92 -36.82
CA GLU A 46 -23.62 7.66 -36.53
C GLU A 46 -23.85 6.15 -36.53
N ILE A 47 -23.95 5.56 -35.35
CA ILE A 47 -24.32 4.15 -35.17
C ILE A 47 -25.80 4.00 -35.56
N SER A 48 -26.04 3.74 -36.84
CA SER A 48 -27.37 3.60 -37.42
C SER A 48 -27.94 2.20 -37.14
N ILE A 49 -28.91 2.15 -36.23
CA ILE A 49 -29.55 0.90 -35.80
C ILE A 49 -30.52 0.43 -36.90
N SER A 50 -30.24 -0.74 -37.49
CA SER A 50 -31.11 -1.41 -38.47
C SER A 50 -31.50 -2.82 -37.98
N ILE A 51 -32.80 -2.96 -37.69
CA ILE A 51 -33.43 -4.15 -37.09
C ILE A 51 -33.59 -5.25 -38.14
N THR A 52 -33.03 -6.43 -37.88
CA THR A 52 -33.41 -7.78 -38.39
C THR A 52 -32.42 -8.84 -37.90
N ASP A 53 -32.98 -10.02 -37.56
CA ASP A 53 -32.38 -11.32 -37.23
C ASP A 53 -31.36 -11.38 -36.07
N ASP A 54 -31.71 -12.19 -35.05
CA ASP A 54 -31.01 -12.31 -33.75
C ASP A 54 -29.48 -12.51 -33.87
N SER A 55 -29.00 -13.24 -34.88
CA SER A 55 -27.57 -13.50 -35.07
C SER A 55 -26.79 -12.37 -35.74
N GLU A 56 -27.48 -11.46 -36.44
CA GLU A 56 -26.89 -10.19 -36.87
C GLU A 56 -27.02 -9.13 -35.79
N GLU A 57 -28.13 -9.08 -35.05
CA GLU A 57 -28.32 -8.09 -33.99
C GLU A 57 -27.31 -8.25 -32.85
N VAL A 58 -27.00 -9.48 -32.42
CA VAL A 58 -25.90 -9.73 -31.47
C VAL A 58 -24.56 -9.19 -32.00
N LYS A 59 -24.21 -9.43 -33.27
CA LYS A 59 -22.97 -8.90 -33.86
C LYS A 59 -22.96 -7.38 -33.97
N LYS A 60 -24.06 -6.78 -34.42
CA LYS A 60 -24.24 -5.31 -34.47
C LYS A 60 -24.05 -4.69 -33.07
N ILE A 61 -24.48 -5.38 -32.01
CA ILE A 61 -24.29 -4.98 -30.61
C ILE A 61 -22.84 -5.16 -30.17
N GLU A 62 -22.19 -6.28 -30.49
CA GLU A 62 -20.76 -6.55 -30.20
C GLU A 62 -19.83 -5.53 -30.90
N ASP A 63 -20.03 -5.29 -32.21
CA ASP A 63 -19.28 -4.31 -33.00
C ASP A 63 -19.49 -2.88 -32.48
N SER A 64 -20.72 -2.52 -32.11
CA SER A 64 -21.03 -1.21 -31.51
C SER A 64 -20.42 -1.05 -30.13
N ALA A 65 -20.39 -2.10 -29.31
CA ALA A 65 -19.75 -2.11 -27.99
C ALA A 65 -18.22 -1.97 -28.13
N ALA A 66 -17.60 -2.63 -29.11
CA ALA A 66 -16.19 -2.45 -29.45
C ALA A 66 -15.89 -1.01 -29.93
N GLY A 67 -16.76 -0.45 -30.77
CA GLY A 67 -16.70 0.96 -31.19
C GLY A 67 -16.79 1.96 -30.02
N ILE A 68 -17.63 1.66 -29.01
CA ILE A 68 -17.71 2.46 -27.78
C ILE A 68 -16.40 2.36 -26.98
N ARG A 69 -15.82 1.17 -26.81
CA ARG A 69 -14.51 1.01 -26.14
C ARG A 69 -13.42 1.84 -26.85
N ALA A 70 -13.25 1.64 -28.16
CA ALA A 70 -12.23 2.33 -28.95
C ALA A 70 -12.42 3.87 -28.98
N TRP A 71 -13.67 4.35 -29.04
CA TRP A 71 -13.95 5.78 -28.97
C TRP A 71 -13.56 6.36 -27.60
N LEU A 72 -13.83 5.64 -26.50
CA LEU A 72 -13.46 6.08 -25.15
C LEU A 72 -11.95 6.07 -24.93
N GLU A 73 -11.26 5.01 -25.35
CA GLU A 73 -9.79 4.91 -25.33
C GLU A 73 -9.13 6.07 -26.12
N THR A 74 -9.77 6.54 -27.19
CA THR A 74 -9.30 7.69 -27.98
C THR A 74 -9.55 9.05 -27.33
N HIS A 75 -10.60 9.20 -26.50
CA HIS A 75 -11.05 10.51 -26.00
C HIS A 75 -10.80 10.76 -24.51
N LEU A 76 -10.68 9.71 -23.68
CA LEU A 76 -10.37 9.85 -22.25
C LEU A 76 -8.96 10.40 -21.98
N PRO A 77 -7.89 10.01 -22.73
CA PRO A 77 -6.57 10.63 -22.58
C PRO A 77 -6.59 12.14 -22.94
N LYS A 78 -7.23 12.49 -24.06
CA LYS A 78 -7.38 13.89 -24.52
C LYS A 78 -8.11 14.76 -23.49
N LEU A 79 -9.08 14.20 -22.76
CA LEU A 79 -9.73 14.91 -21.64
C LEU A 79 -8.75 15.18 -20.49
N ASP A 80 -7.95 14.19 -20.10
CA ASP A 80 -7.05 14.33 -18.94
C ASP A 80 -5.87 15.28 -19.25
N GLU A 81 -5.35 15.28 -20.48
CA GLU A 81 -4.40 16.29 -20.98
C GLU A 81 -4.96 17.72 -20.85
N LEU A 82 -6.22 17.93 -21.28
CA LEU A 82 -6.92 19.21 -21.18
C LEU A 82 -7.19 19.65 -19.72
N TYR A 83 -7.19 18.73 -18.76
CA TYR A 83 -7.27 19.05 -17.33
C TYR A 83 -5.90 19.29 -16.67
N ALA A 84 -4.83 18.67 -17.16
CA ALA A 84 -3.47 18.81 -16.61
C ALA A 84 -2.75 20.12 -17.02
N ALA A 85 -3.15 20.75 -18.14
CA ALA A 85 -2.44 21.90 -18.70
C ALA A 85 -2.42 23.15 -17.77
N PRO A 86 -1.24 23.65 -17.32
CA PRO A 86 -1.15 24.76 -16.35
C PRO A 86 -1.72 26.11 -16.82
N LYS A 87 -1.98 26.31 -18.12
CA LYS A 87 -2.50 27.55 -18.72
C LYS A 87 -4.04 27.62 -18.76
N ALA A 88 -4.72 26.87 -17.89
CA ALA A 88 -6.17 26.68 -17.86
C ALA A 88 -7.00 27.88 -17.33
N VAL A 89 -6.82 29.07 -17.94
CA VAL A 89 -7.77 30.19 -17.82
C VAL A 89 -8.36 30.54 -19.18
N ARG A 90 -7.52 30.75 -20.20
CA ARG A 90 -7.98 31.15 -21.56
C ARG A 90 -8.55 29.99 -22.37
N ILE A 91 -8.03 28.76 -22.18
CA ILE A 91 -8.52 27.54 -22.83
C ILE A 91 -9.89 27.10 -22.29
N ARG A 92 -10.26 27.53 -21.08
CA ARG A 92 -11.49 27.09 -20.37
C ARG A 92 -12.80 27.63 -20.93
N SER A 93 -12.79 28.56 -21.89
CA SER A 93 -14.02 29.16 -22.47
C SER A 93 -14.41 28.56 -23.82
N GLU A 94 -13.45 28.16 -24.66
CA GLU A 94 -13.71 27.64 -26.01
C GLU A 94 -13.86 26.12 -25.97
N ASN A 95 -12.89 25.42 -25.36
CA ASN A 95 -12.94 23.97 -25.18
C ASN A 95 -14.05 23.50 -24.22
N THR A 96 -14.71 24.39 -23.46
CA THR A 96 -15.89 24.03 -22.63
C THR A 96 -16.97 23.30 -23.42
N SER A 97 -17.18 23.68 -24.69
CA SER A 97 -18.21 23.10 -25.53
C SER A 97 -17.86 21.67 -25.97
N ALA A 98 -16.63 21.46 -26.46
CA ALA A 98 -16.12 20.15 -26.88
C ALA A 98 -15.95 19.21 -25.68
N VAL A 99 -15.31 19.66 -24.60
CA VAL A 99 -15.14 18.88 -23.36
C VAL A 99 -16.50 18.51 -22.76
N LYS A 100 -17.49 19.41 -22.80
CA LYS A 100 -18.86 19.07 -22.39
C LYS A 100 -19.49 18.02 -23.31
N ARG A 101 -19.42 18.17 -24.65
CA ARG A 101 -19.95 17.16 -25.59
C ARG A 101 -19.34 15.77 -25.35
N ILE A 102 -18.03 15.70 -25.11
CA ILE A 102 -17.34 14.43 -24.81
C ILE A 102 -17.85 13.86 -23.47
N LYS A 103 -17.98 14.69 -22.41
CA LYS A 103 -18.54 14.26 -21.12
C LYS A 103 -19.99 13.81 -21.20
N ASP A 104 -20.84 14.56 -21.91
CA ASP A 104 -22.25 14.23 -22.12
C ASP A 104 -22.38 12.91 -22.91
N LYS A 105 -21.50 12.64 -23.89
CA LYS A 105 -21.44 11.37 -24.64
C LYS A 105 -20.90 10.20 -23.80
N ILE A 106 -19.88 10.40 -22.97
CA ILE A 106 -19.40 9.40 -21.98
C ILE A 106 -20.55 9.02 -21.04
N HIS A 107 -21.22 10.02 -20.44
CA HIS A 107 -22.34 9.80 -19.53
C HIS A 107 -23.52 9.11 -20.23
N GLY A 108 -23.79 9.46 -21.49
CA GLY A 108 -24.78 8.80 -22.34
C GLY A 108 -24.47 7.32 -22.59
N PHE A 109 -23.20 6.95 -22.83
CA PHE A 109 -22.79 5.54 -22.96
C PHE A 109 -22.87 4.78 -21.62
N MET A 110 -22.39 5.37 -20.53
CA MET A 110 -22.42 4.76 -19.19
C MET A 110 -23.85 4.50 -18.65
N ASN A 111 -24.84 5.24 -19.16
CA ASN A 111 -26.26 5.11 -18.80
C ASN A 111 -27.13 4.65 -20.00
N HIS A 112 -26.53 4.12 -21.06
CA HIS A 112 -27.24 3.69 -22.26
C HIS A 112 -28.26 2.57 -21.94
N PRO A 113 -29.44 2.47 -22.59
CA PRO A 113 -30.39 1.39 -22.31
C PRO A 113 -29.86 -0.02 -22.57
N GLU A 114 -29.02 -0.19 -23.60
CA GLU A 114 -28.37 -1.47 -23.90
C GLU A 114 -27.26 -1.81 -22.90
N ALA A 115 -27.27 -3.04 -22.37
CA ALA A 115 -26.34 -3.52 -21.34
C ALA A 115 -24.91 -3.66 -21.87
N ALA A 116 -24.72 -4.20 -23.08
CA ALA A 116 -23.39 -4.33 -23.69
C ALA A 116 -22.68 -2.98 -23.85
N TYR A 117 -23.44 -1.92 -24.14
CA TYR A 117 -22.90 -0.57 -24.34
C TYR A 117 -22.51 0.06 -23.00
N ARG A 118 -23.28 -0.18 -21.93
CA ARG A 118 -22.87 0.19 -20.55
C ARG A 118 -21.62 -0.56 -20.13
N GLN A 119 -21.58 -1.88 -20.29
CA GLN A 119 -20.41 -2.72 -19.97
C GLN A 119 -19.15 -2.20 -20.65
N ALA A 120 -19.20 -2.01 -21.98
CA ALA A 120 -18.10 -1.43 -22.76
C ALA A 120 -17.64 -0.07 -22.22
N ALA A 121 -18.59 0.83 -21.93
CA ALA A 121 -18.28 2.17 -21.46
C ALA A 121 -17.64 2.18 -20.06
N TRP A 122 -18.20 1.39 -19.15
CA TRP A 122 -17.72 1.27 -17.78
C TRP A 122 -16.35 0.56 -17.71
N VAL A 123 -16.10 -0.49 -18.50
CA VAL A 123 -14.78 -1.13 -18.60
C VAL A 123 -13.73 -0.15 -19.10
N ALA A 124 -13.96 0.50 -20.25
CA ALA A 124 -12.99 1.44 -20.84
C ALA A 124 -12.72 2.63 -19.90
N PHE A 125 -13.76 3.19 -19.26
CA PHE A 125 -13.62 4.28 -18.30
C PHE A 125 -12.83 3.87 -17.05
N LEU A 126 -13.16 2.73 -16.43
CA LEU A 126 -12.47 2.26 -15.23
C LEU A 126 -11.01 1.88 -15.53
N ILE A 127 -10.74 1.14 -16.61
CA ILE A 127 -9.37 0.78 -17.00
C ILE A 127 -8.54 2.03 -17.29
N HIS A 128 -9.08 3.00 -18.04
CA HIS A 128 -8.42 4.28 -18.26
C HIS A 128 -8.09 4.98 -16.93
N LYS A 129 -9.08 5.15 -16.05
CA LYS A 129 -8.86 5.87 -14.77
C LYS A 129 -7.91 5.13 -13.83
N ILE A 130 -7.92 3.80 -13.80
CA ILE A 130 -6.97 2.97 -13.05
C ILE A 130 -5.55 3.08 -13.63
N LYS A 131 -5.38 3.17 -14.96
CA LYS A 131 -4.07 3.33 -15.60
C LYS A 131 -3.50 4.74 -15.47
N SER A 132 -4.36 5.77 -15.62
CA SER A 132 -4.01 7.18 -15.43
C SER A 132 -3.80 7.58 -13.97
N ALA A 133 -4.26 6.78 -12.99
CA ALA A 133 -3.92 7.00 -11.60
C ALA A 133 -2.41 6.88 -11.38
N THR A 134 -1.86 7.88 -10.71
CA THR A 134 -0.46 8.04 -10.30
C THR A 134 -0.40 8.50 -8.85
N GLY A 135 0.69 8.19 -8.17
CA GLY A 135 0.93 8.60 -6.79
C GLY A 135 1.46 7.46 -5.91
N ASN A 136 1.68 7.79 -4.64
CA ASN A 136 2.00 6.85 -3.59
C ASN A 136 0.73 6.19 -3.01
N TYR A 137 0.92 5.31 -2.02
CA TYR A 137 -0.15 4.58 -1.35
C TYR A 137 -1.27 5.49 -0.82
N LEU A 138 -0.94 6.59 -0.12
CA LEU A 138 -1.94 7.48 0.48
C LEU A 138 -2.75 8.22 -0.59
N GLU A 139 -2.06 8.81 -1.56
CA GLU A 139 -2.66 9.49 -2.72
C GLU A 139 -3.60 8.55 -3.51
N THR A 140 -3.24 7.27 -3.61
CA THR A 140 -4.08 6.26 -4.27
C THR A 140 -5.29 5.85 -3.43
N ILE A 141 -5.18 5.83 -2.10
CA ILE A 141 -6.34 5.59 -1.21
C ILE A 141 -7.31 6.78 -1.25
N GLU A 142 -6.82 8.02 -1.29
CA GLU A 142 -7.66 9.21 -1.50
C GLU A 142 -8.35 9.17 -2.87
N TRP A 143 -7.62 8.79 -3.93
CA TRP A 143 -8.18 8.61 -5.27
C TRP A 143 -9.24 7.49 -5.33
N LEU A 144 -9.02 6.34 -4.68
CA LEU A 144 -10.01 5.26 -4.58
C LEU A 144 -11.25 5.70 -3.80
N SER A 145 -11.06 6.40 -2.67
CA SER A 145 -12.16 6.99 -1.89
C SER A 145 -12.98 7.97 -2.73
N LYS A 146 -12.31 8.78 -3.57
CA LYS A 146 -12.99 9.65 -4.53
C LYS A 146 -13.73 8.89 -5.64
N MET A 147 -13.17 7.80 -6.16
CA MET A 147 -13.87 6.95 -7.12
C MET A 147 -15.15 6.34 -6.52
N VAL A 148 -15.18 6.11 -5.20
CA VAL A 148 -16.42 5.75 -4.47
C VAL A 148 -17.35 6.97 -4.30
N SER A 149 -16.85 8.13 -3.87
CA SER A 149 -17.71 9.33 -3.68
C SER A 149 -18.36 9.85 -4.96
N ASP A 150 -17.64 9.73 -6.08
CA ASP A 150 -18.10 10.13 -7.41
C ASP A 150 -19.01 9.05 -8.06
N GLY A 151 -19.24 7.91 -7.39
CA GLY A 151 -20.17 6.86 -7.80
C GLY A 151 -19.65 5.89 -8.87
N TYR A 152 -18.33 5.78 -9.05
CA TYR A 152 -17.71 4.87 -10.02
C TYR A 152 -17.31 3.51 -9.42
N LEU A 153 -17.18 3.42 -8.09
CA LEU A 153 -16.94 2.21 -7.32
C LEU A 153 -17.87 2.19 -6.09
N GLU A 154 -18.07 1.02 -5.52
CA GLU A 154 -18.75 0.82 -4.24
C GLU A 154 -17.82 0.11 -3.26
N GLU A 155 -17.90 0.43 -1.95
CA GLU A 155 -17.17 -0.33 -0.93
C GLU A 155 -17.74 -1.75 -0.80
N GLY A 156 -16.85 -2.74 -0.76
CA GLY A 156 -17.18 -4.16 -0.71
C GLY A 156 -16.73 -4.85 0.58
N ASP A 157 -17.28 -6.04 0.81
CA ASP A 157 -16.75 -7.01 1.78
C ASP A 157 -15.58 -7.81 1.19
N TYR A 158 -14.97 -8.69 1.99
CA TYR A 158 -13.86 -9.57 1.58
C TYR A 158 -14.18 -10.54 0.42
N ARG A 159 -15.42 -10.54 -0.08
CA ARG A 159 -15.91 -11.34 -1.21
C ARG A 159 -16.05 -10.54 -2.50
N ALA A 160 -15.81 -9.24 -2.47
CA ALA A 160 -15.94 -8.38 -3.64
C ALA A 160 -14.88 -8.72 -4.73
N PRO A 161 -15.21 -8.56 -6.03
CA PRO A 161 -14.35 -9.04 -7.11
C PRO A 161 -13.10 -8.19 -7.34
N LEU A 162 -13.11 -6.92 -6.91
CA LEU A 162 -11.96 -6.01 -6.99
C LEU A 162 -11.36 -5.81 -5.59
N GLN A 163 -10.03 -5.79 -5.50
CA GLN A 163 -9.30 -5.63 -4.24
C GLN A 163 -8.06 -4.75 -4.46
N ALA A 164 -7.83 -3.81 -3.55
CA ALA A 164 -6.59 -3.06 -3.43
C ALA A 164 -6.09 -3.14 -1.97
N TRP A 165 -4.98 -3.86 -1.75
CA TRP A 165 -4.43 -4.15 -0.43
C TRP A 165 -5.47 -4.77 0.54
N LYS A 166 -5.91 -4.01 1.57
CA LYS A 166 -6.93 -4.41 2.56
C LYS A 166 -8.35 -3.97 2.20
N TYR A 167 -8.50 -3.18 1.14
CA TYR A 167 -9.77 -2.60 0.70
C TYR A 167 -10.35 -3.44 -0.44
N TYR A 168 -11.68 -3.55 -0.44
CA TYR A 168 -12.44 -4.37 -1.36
C TYR A 168 -13.49 -3.50 -2.03
N PHE A 169 -13.72 -3.69 -3.33
CA PHE A 169 -14.56 -2.82 -4.14
C PHE A 169 -15.47 -3.62 -5.06
N ARG A 170 -16.63 -3.04 -5.35
CA ARG A 170 -17.56 -3.50 -6.38
C ARG A 170 -17.71 -2.40 -7.44
N VAL A 171 -18.21 -2.77 -8.60
CA VAL A 171 -18.64 -1.82 -9.63
C VAL A 171 -20.17 -1.70 -9.52
N PRO A 172 -20.77 -0.50 -9.58
CA PRO A 172 -22.20 -0.31 -9.42
C PRO A 172 -23.05 -1.18 -10.36
N GLU A 173 -24.20 -1.66 -9.89
CA GLU A 173 -25.07 -2.58 -10.64
C GLU A 173 -25.49 -2.06 -12.03
N VAL A 174 -25.59 -0.73 -12.20
CA VAL A 174 -25.88 -0.06 -13.49
C VAL A 174 -24.83 -0.36 -14.58
N ALA A 175 -23.58 -0.66 -14.22
CA ALA A 175 -22.55 -1.09 -15.17
C ALA A 175 -22.82 -2.47 -15.77
N CYS A 176 -23.65 -3.29 -15.09
CA CYS A 176 -24.11 -4.62 -15.52
C CYS A 176 -22.98 -5.60 -15.90
N PHE A 177 -21.81 -5.50 -15.27
CA PHE A 177 -20.65 -6.36 -15.54
C PHE A 177 -20.97 -7.85 -15.38
N THR A 178 -20.46 -8.65 -16.31
CA THR A 178 -20.36 -10.10 -16.20
C THR A 178 -18.91 -10.50 -15.91
N ARG A 179 -18.58 -11.80 -15.98
CA ARG A 179 -17.29 -12.32 -15.51
C ARG A 179 -16.06 -11.81 -16.28
N PRO A 180 -16.05 -11.68 -17.62
CA PRO A 180 -14.89 -11.16 -18.35
C PRO A 180 -14.57 -9.71 -17.97
N GLU A 181 -15.57 -8.82 -17.97
CA GLU A 181 -15.42 -7.41 -17.58
C GLU A 181 -14.82 -7.25 -16.17
N PHE A 182 -15.25 -8.08 -15.22
CA PHE A 182 -14.65 -8.09 -13.88
C PHE A 182 -13.19 -8.56 -13.88
N GLU A 183 -12.80 -9.57 -14.67
CA GLU A 183 -11.39 -9.98 -14.77
C GLU A 183 -10.53 -8.91 -15.49
N GLU A 184 -11.04 -8.23 -16.52
CA GLU A 184 -10.34 -7.12 -17.19
C GLU A 184 -9.99 -5.99 -16.21
N VAL A 185 -10.99 -5.47 -15.48
CA VAL A 185 -10.79 -4.38 -14.50
C VAL A 185 -9.95 -4.84 -13.31
N LYS A 186 -10.03 -6.11 -12.93
CA LYS A 186 -9.21 -6.74 -11.87
C LYS A 186 -7.75 -6.93 -12.27
N VAL A 187 -7.44 -7.11 -13.56
CA VAL A 187 -6.05 -7.04 -14.06
C VAL A 187 -5.52 -5.62 -13.93
N ALA A 188 -6.24 -4.61 -14.42
CA ALA A 188 -5.85 -3.21 -14.27
C ALA A 188 -5.67 -2.80 -12.79
N MET A 189 -6.55 -3.26 -11.88
CA MET A 189 -6.44 -2.99 -10.45
C MET A 189 -5.16 -3.61 -9.84
N LYS A 190 -4.76 -4.81 -10.27
CA LYS A 190 -3.46 -5.41 -9.87
C LYS A 190 -2.27 -4.62 -10.41
N GLU A 191 -2.34 -4.14 -11.66
CA GLU A 191 -1.31 -3.28 -12.26
C GLU A 191 -1.14 -1.97 -11.45
N LEU A 192 -2.25 -1.33 -11.06
CA LEU A 192 -2.22 -0.15 -10.18
C LEU A 192 -1.57 -0.47 -8.83
N VAL A 193 -2.00 -1.54 -8.14
CA VAL A 193 -1.39 -1.95 -6.86
C VAL A 193 0.11 -2.22 -7.01
N GLY A 194 0.54 -2.82 -8.13
CA GLY A 194 1.95 -3.02 -8.47
C GLY A 194 2.72 -1.69 -8.60
N ARG A 195 2.28 -0.80 -9.49
CA ARG A 195 2.91 0.52 -9.72
C ARG A 195 2.98 1.35 -8.45
N VAL A 196 1.91 1.38 -7.65
CA VAL A 196 1.83 2.19 -6.42
C VAL A 196 2.70 1.60 -5.32
N ASN A 197 2.81 0.27 -5.21
CA ASN A 197 3.79 -0.35 -4.30
C ASN A 197 5.22 0.05 -4.69
N GLN A 198 5.56 0.03 -5.99
CA GLN A 198 6.89 0.43 -6.49
C GLN A 198 7.19 1.90 -6.20
N ALA A 199 6.28 2.82 -6.59
CA ALA A 199 6.44 4.25 -6.35
C ALA A 199 6.56 4.58 -4.85
N THR A 200 5.74 3.95 -4.01
CA THR A 200 5.82 4.12 -2.54
C THR A 200 7.14 3.56 -1.98
N ALA A 201 7.66 2.45 -2.52
CA ALA A 201 8.94 1.89 -2.10
C ALA A 201 10.12 2.81 -2.48
N GLN A 202 10.12 3.35 -3.71
CA GLN A 202 11.13 4.30 -4.19
C GLN A 202 11.12 5.59 -3.36
N GLN A 203 9.93 6.16 -3.09
CA GLN A 203 9.76 7.32 -2.20
C GLN A 203 10.33 7.05 -0.79
N ARG A 204 10.02 5.88 -0.21
CA ARG A 204 10.54 5.46 1.10
C ARG A 204 12.06 5.28 1.09
N GLN A 205 12.64 4.71 0.04
CA GLN A 205 14.10 4.56 -0.10
C GLN A 205 14.81 5.92 -0.22
N GLY A 206 14.20 6.87 -0.94
CA GLY A 206 14.63 8.27 -0.96
C GLY A 206 14.63 8.88 0.45
N ARG A 207 13.50 8.78 1.17
CA ARG A 207 13.38 9.36 2.52
C ARG A 207 14.30 8.70 3.56
N VAL A 208 14.49 7.38 3.49
CA VAL A 208 15.55 6.65 4.25
C VAL A 208 16.93 7.29 4.01
N SER A 209 17.26 7.56 2.75
CA SER A 209 18.55 8.15 2.34
C SER A 209 18.70 9.64 2.70
N GLU A 210 17.62 10.31 3.09
CA GLU A 210 17.62 11.66 3.67
C GLU A 210 17.77 11.62 5.19
N LEU A 211 16.91 10.84 5.87
CA LEU A 211 16.93 10.69 7.32
C LEU A 211 18.27 10.12 7.84
N GLN A 212 18.91 9.22 7.09
CA GLN A 212 20.24 8.73 7.42
C GLN A 212 21.32 9.84 7.42
N LYS A 213 21.15 10.91 6.62
CA LYS A 213 22.04 12.08 6.60
C LYS A 213 21.74 13.07 7.71
N GLU A 214 20.57 13.00 8.35
CA GLU A 214 20.23 13.79 9.54
C GLU A 214 20.83 13.20 10.83
N ALA A 215 21.28 11.94 10.81
CA ALA A 215 21.88 11.28 11.97
C ALA A 215 23.34 11.67 12.19
N ASN A 216 23.69 11.98 13.44
CA ASN A 216 25.07 12.22 13.89
C ASN A 216 25.55 11.21 14.97
N LEU A 217 24.67 10.30 15.42
CA LEU A 217 24.98 9.15 16.29
C LEU A 217 24.81 7.84 15.52
N GLN A 218 25.71 6.89 15.72
CA GLN A 218 25.58 5.52 15.22
C GLN A 218 24.42 4.77 15.92
N PRO A 219 23.79 3.77 15.28
CA PRO A 219 22.63 3.08 15.84
C PRO A 219 22.86 2.50 17.25
N ALA A 220 24.06 1.96 17.52
CA ALA A 220 24.46 1.43 18.82
C ALA A 220 24.60 2.51 19.91
N GLU A 221 24.96 3.74 19.52
CA GLU A 221 25.17 4.86 20.45
C GLU A 221 23.85 5.41 21.02
N THR A 222 22.73 5.22 20.29
CA THR A 222 21.36 5.61 20.67
C THR A 222 20.94 5.17 22.08
N PHE A 223 21.41 4.00 22.52
CA PHE A 223 20.98 3.35 23.77
C PHE A 223 22.04 3.41 24.87
N VAL A 224 23.15 4.11 24.64
CA VAL A 224 24.24 4.31 25.60
C VAL A 224 24.01 5.59 26.38
N LYS A 225 24.09 5.49 27.72
CA LYS A 225 23.88 6.62 28.64
C LYS A 225 24.92 7.72 28.43
N GLY A 226 24.44 8.96 28.24
CA GLY A 226 25.28 10.16 28.14
C GLY A 226 25.52 10.67 26.72
N ASN A 227 25.10 9.92 25.70
CA ASN A 227 25.13 10.38 24.31
C ASN A 227 23.93 11.31 24.03
N GLU A 228 24.12 12.29 23.15
CA GLU A 228 23.07 13.20 22.67
C GLU A 228 23.16 13.42 21.15
N GLY A 229 22.02 13.67 20.51
CA GLY A 229 21.93 13.90 19.06
C GLY A 229 20.91 13.01 18.36
N LYS A 230 20.94 13.01 17.03
CA LYS A 230 20.07 12.22 16.17
C LYS A 230 20.72 10.88 15.81
N SER A 231 19.97 9.77 15.92
CA SER A 231 20.36 8.50 15.32
C SER A 231 19.27 7.95 14.38
N PHE A 232 19.70 7.25 13.34
CA PHE A 232 18.83 6.58 12.38
C PHE A 232 18.92 5.07 12.59
N ILE A 233 17.87 4.49 13.17
CA ILE A 233 17.86 3.08 13.61
C ILE A 233 16.89 2.24 12.77
N PHE A 234 17.30 1.02 12.44
CA PHE A 234 16.40 0.01 11.87
C PHE A 234 15.53 -0.59 12.97
N VAL A 235 14.25 -0.79 12.67
CA VAL A 235 13.29 -1.45 13.55
C VAL A 235 12.84 -2.74 12.87
N PRO A 236 13.22 -3.92 13.39
CA PRO A 236 13.01 -5.19 12.71
C PRO A 236 11.51 -5.53 12.54
N PRO A 237 11.17 -6.36 11.52
CA PRO A 237 9.88 -7.02 11.47
C PRO A 237 9.76 -7.97 12.66
N GLN A 238 8.52 -8.21 13.09
CA GLN A 238 8.20 -9.06 14.22
C GLN A 238 7.02 -9.95 13.86
N ILE A 239 7.21 -11.25 14.00
CA ILE A 239 6.14 -12.25 13.88
C ILE A 239 5.83 -12.69 15.31
N SER A 240 4.57 -12.63 15.74
CA SER A 240 4.16 -13.20 17.03
C SER A 240 3.14 -14.31 16.81
N ASP A 241 3.44 -15.51 17.29
CA ASP A 241 2.47 -16.59 17.42
C ASP A 241 1.87 -16.57 18.82
N LYS A 242 0.58 -16.24 18.90
CA LYS A 242 -0.21 -16.34 20.11
C LYS A 242 -1.34 -17.36 19.92
N ASN A 243 -1.13 -18.55 20.47
CA ASN A 243 -2.08 -19.67 20.47
C ASN A 243 -2.46 -20.15 19.04
N GLY A 244 -1.50 -20.18 18.11
CA GLY A 244 -1.72 -20.55 16.71
C GLY A 244 -2.25 -19.39 15.84
N LYS A 245 -2.43 -18.20 16.41
CA LYS A 245 -2.72 -16.98 15.65
C LYS A 245 -1.42 -16.20 15.43
N ILE A 246 -0.97 -16.18 14.19
CA ILE A 246 0.20 -15.42 13.76
C ILE A 246 -0.21 -13.95 13.49
N GLU A 247 0.49 -13.01 14.13
CA GLU A 247 0.39 -11.56 13.89
C GLU A 247 1.73 -11.01 13.41
N ILE A 248 1.76 -10.44 12.21
CA ILE A 248 2.97 -9.88 11.59
C ILE A 248 2.96 -8.35 11.71
N ARG A 249 3.94 -7.80 12.41
CA ARG A 249 4.26 -6.37 12.42
C ARG A 249 5.46 -6.16 11.50
N LYS A 250 5.31 -5.35 10.46
CA LYS A 250 6.37 -5.15 9.46
C LYS A 250 7.55 -4.34 10.03
N ALA A 251 8.63 -4.32 9.25
CA ALA A 251 9.84 -3.56 9.50
C ALA A 251 9.65 -2.06 9.21
N GLY A 252 10.67 -1.28 9.55
CA GLY A 252 10.84 0.10 9.12
C GLY A 252 12.12 0.72 9.67
N TYR A 253 12.35 1.99 9.40
CA TYR A 253 13.44 2.78 9.96
C TYR A 253 12.88 3.94 10.78
N LEU A 254 13.63 4.40 11.77
CA LEU A 254 13.22 5.44 12.71
C LEU A 254 14.36 6.44 12.91
N LEU A 255 14.13 7.71 12.61
CA LEU A 255 14.98 8.80 13.07
C LEU A 255 14.56 9.18 14.50
N VAL A 256 15.50 9.14 15.43
CA VAL A 256 15.28 9.47 16.84
C VAL A 256 16.22 10.57 17.31
N GLU A 257 15.76 11.39 18.24
CA GLU A 257 16.56 12.40 18.95
C GLU A 257 16.76 11.95 20.40
N VAL A 258 18.02 11.85 20.83
CA VAL A 258 18.43 11.48 22.20
C VAL A 258 18.89 12.74 22.94
N THR A 259 18.30 13.01 24.11
CA THR A 259 18.67 14.13 24.97
C THR A 259 19.59 13.73 26.12
N GLN A 260 20.31 14.72 26.67
CA GLN A 260 21.17 14.58 27.86
C GLN A 260 20.48 13.95 29.08
N ASP A 261 19.14 14.06 29.20
CA ASP A 261 18.33 13.45 30.27
C ASP A 261 17.71 12.09 29.89
N GLU A 262 18.36 11.36 28.97
CA GLU A 262 18.02 10.01 28.49
C GLU A 262 16.63 9.89 27.83
N ARG A 263 16.07 10.96 27.27
CA ARG A 263 14.82 10.87 26.50
C ARG A 263 15.15 10.57 25.04
N ILE A 264 14.43 9.61 24.49
CA ILE A 264 14.47 9.24 23.07
C ILE A 264 13.13 9.68 22.48
N TYR A 265 13.15 10.74 21.66
CA TYR A 265 12.00 11.22 20.90
C TYR A 265 12.03 10.58 19.50
N PRO A 266 10.98 9.88 19.06
CA PRO A 266 10.86 9.42 17.69
C PRO A 266 10.44 10.61 16.82
N LEU A 267 11.34 11.09 15.96
CA LEU A 267 11.09 12.24 15.10
C LEU A 267 10.29 11.85 13.86
N GLU A 268 10.75 10.82 13.15
CA GLU A 268 10.14 10.36 11.91
C GLU A 268 10.38 8.86 11.73
N GLY A 269 9.41 8.17 11.16
CA GLY A 269 9.52 6.74 10.83
C GLY A 269 9.21 6.52 9.36
N VAL A 270 9.87 5.52 8.75
CA VAL A 270 9.64 5.09 7.36
C VAL A 270 9.33 3.59 7.36
N GLY A 271 8.33 3.16 6.59
CA GLY A 271 7.78 1.81 6.64
C GLY A 271 6.41 1.77 7.32
N SER A 272 6.05 0.67 7.98
CA SER A 272 4.67 0.43 8.43
C SER A 272 4.22 1.21 9.68
N PHE A 273 4.94 2.25 10.06
CA PHE A 273 4.68 3.04 11.27
C PHE A 273 4.81 4.56 11.06
N GLU A 274 4.92 5.02 9.81
CA GLU A 274 4.98 6.43 9.40
C GLU A 274 3.93 7.32 10.10
N GLU A 275 2.65 7.09 9.81
CA GLU A 275 1.50 7.84 10.33
C GLU A 275 1.59 8.02 11.86
N ARG A 276 1.79 6.91 12.58
CA ARG A 276 1.74 6.89 14.04
C ARG A 276 3.00 7.42 14.71
N VAL A 277 4.15 7.40 14.04
CA VAL A 277 5.33 8.14 14.51
C VAL A 277 5.13 9.64 14.31
N ALA A 278 4.55 10.07 13.20
CA ALA A 278 4.24 11.49 12.97
C ALA A 278 3.26 12.03 14.05
N GLU A 279 2.20 11.28 14.38
CA GLU A 279 1.31 11.59 15.51
C GLU A 279 2.06 11.69 16.84
N ALA A 280 2.92 10.71 17.15
CA ALA A 280 3.68 10.68 18.40
C ALA A 280 4.67 11.87 18.51
N ASN A 281 5.29 12.28 17.40
CA ASN A 281 6.17 13.46 17.36
C ASN A 281 5.37 14.76 17.57
N GLN A 282 4.22 14.92 16.89
CA GLN A 282 3.31 16.07 17.11
C GLN A 282 2.89 16.18 18.58
N LYS A 283 2.60 15.04 19.23
CA LYS A 283 2.26 14.92 20.66
C LYS A 283 3.49 15.04 21.59
N ARG A 284 4.71 15.23 21.05
CA ARG A 284 6.01 15.26 21.74
C ARG A 284 6.26 14.08 22.70
N ILE A 285 5.81 12.89 22.30
CA ILE A 285 6.03 11.65 23.04
C ILE A 285 7.53 11.32 23.09
N PHE A 286 8.00 10.85 24.24
CA PHE A 286 9.36 10.34 24.42
C PHE A 286 9.37 9.08 25.29
N VAL A 287 10.40 8.28 25.13
CA VAL A 287 10.70 7.12 25.99
C VAL A 287 12.00 7.40 26.75
N LYS A 288 12.06 7.06 28.04
CA LYS A 288 13.31 7.16 28.81
C LYS A 288 14.17 5.91 28.60
N GLY A 289 15.43 6.07 28.23
CA GLY A 289 16.35 5.00 27.81
C GLY A 289 16.38 3.82 28.79
N PHE A 290 16.53 4.07 30.09
CA PHE A 290 16.54 3.02 31.12
C PHE A 290 15.28 2.11 31.12
N THR A 291 14.13 2.59 30.65
CA THR A 291 12.90 1.77 30.62
C THR A 291 12.94 0.69 29.53
N LEU A 292 13.86 0.79 28.55
CA LEU A 292 14.07 -0.23 27.53
C LEU A 292 14.83 -1.46 28.07
N ALA A 293 15.41 -1.37 29.28
CA ALA A 293 15.94 -2.51 30.00
C ALA A 293 14.85 -3.41 30.61
N TRP A 294 13.61 -2.92 30.73
CA TRP A 294 12.50 -3.68 31.33
C TRP A 294 11.88 -4.68 30.34
N ASP A 295 11.28 -5.76 30.87
CA ASP A 295 10.56 -6.76 30.08
C ASP A 295 9.24 -6.20 29.50
N PHE A 296 8.63 -5.27 30.23
CA PHE A 296 7.36 -4.64 29.89
C PHE A 296 7.42 -3.12 30.10
N PRO A 297 6.71 -2.32 29.28
CA PRO A 297 6.58 -0.88 29.52
C PRO A 297 5.82 -0.59 30.84
N PRO A 298 6.03 0.59 31.47
CA PRO A 298 5.19 1.04 32.57
C PRO A 298 3.71 0.99 32.18
N SER A 299 2.85 0.43 33.04
CA SER A 299 1.44 0.18 32.70
C SER A 299 0.68 1.47 32.34
N LYS A 300 -0.27 1.41 31.39
CA LYS A 300 -1.06 2.57 30.95
C LYS A 300 -1.65 3.37 32.11
N LYS A 301 -2.17 2.69 33.14
CA LYS A 301 -2.67 3.33 34.37
C LYS A 301 -1.61 4.22 35.04
N LYS A 302 -0.36 3.77 35.17
CA LYS A 302 0.74 4.57 35.76
C LYS A 302 1.13 5.77 34.88
N LEU A 303 0.97 5.69 33.56
CA LEU A 303 1.19 6.83 32.65
C LEU A 303 0.08 7.88 32.83
N VAL A 304 -1.19 7.45 32.95
CA VAL A 304 -2.32 8.35 33.22
C VAL A 304 -2.24 8.96 34.62
N GLU A 305 -1.84 8.20 35.63
CA GLU A 305 -1.52 8.71 36.98
C GLU A 305 -0.34 9.70 36.97
N ALA A 306 0.55 9.63 35.97
CA ALA A 306 1.63 10.58 35.72
C ALA A 306 1.24 11.73 34.76
N GLY A 307 -0.04 11.89 34.42
CA GLY A 307 -0.58 13.02 33.66
C GLY A 307 -0.66 12.84 32.14
N PHE A 308 -0.41 11.65 31.60
CA PHE A 308 -0.62 11.37 30.17
C PHE A 308 -2.11 11.16 29.87
N SER A 309 -2.59 11.61 28.70
CA SER A 309 -3.89 11.14 28.18
C SER A 309 -3.82 9.64 27.81
N GLU A 310 -4.97 8.97 27.69
CA GLU A 310 -4.98 7.55 27.26
C GLU A 310 -4.38 7.34 25.87
N GLU A 311 -4.49 8.35 25.01
CA GLU A 311 -3.91 8.41 23.67
C GLU A 311 -2.38 8.56 23.74
N GLN A 312 -1.87 9.55 24.49
CA GLN A 312 -0.44 9.72 24.73
C GLN A 312 0.18 8.49 25.40
N ALA A 313 -0.54 7.83 26.30
CA ALA A 313 -0.14 6.55 26.89
C ALA A 313 -0.17 5.39 25.87
N SER A 314 -1.07 5.44 24.87
CA SER A 314 -1.09 4.48 23.76
C SER A 314 0.12 4.66 22.85
N ASP A 315 0.52 5.89 22.59
CA ASP A 315 1.64 6.23 21.69
C ASP A 315 2.98 6.06 22.39
N PHE A 316 3.10 6.38 23.68
CA PHE A 316 4.25 5.98 24.50
C PHE A 316 4.50 4.47 24.42
N PHE A 317 3.45 3.64 24.57
CA PHE A 317 3.55 2.19 24.43
C PHE A 317 4.06 1.77 23.05
N PHE A 318 3.54 2.39 22.00
CA PHE A 318 3.94 2.13 20.62
C PHE A 318 5.42 2.45 20.39
N CYS A 319 5.85 3.65 20.75
CA CYS A 319 7.23 4.10 20.63
C CYS A 319 8.19 3.25 21.48
N TRP A 320 7.79 2.85 22.70
CA TRP A 320 8.57 1.94 23.55
C TRP A 320 8.79 0.59 22.85
N TYR A 321 7.77 0.02 22.22
CA TYR A 321 7.91 -1.24 21.46
C TYR A 321 8.73 -1.08 20.18
N LEU A 322 8.71 0.06 19.48
CA LEU A 322 9.63 0.30 18.35
C LEU A 322 11.09 0.32 18.85
N LEU A 323 11.37 1.12 19.87
CA LEU A 323 12.73 1.29 20.42
C LEU A 323 13.27 0.02 21.07
N LYS A 324 12.44 -0.73 21.81
CA LYS A 324 12.82 -2.02 22.42
C LYS A 324 13.28 -3.02 21.37
N ARG A 325 12.57 -3.12 20.23
CA ARG A 325 12.91 -4.05 19.15
C ARG A 325 14.21 -3.67 18.43
N ALA A 326 14.41 -2.38 18.16
CA ALA A 326 15.67 -1.88 17.59
C ALA A 326 16.86 -2.13 18.54
N LYS A 327 16.69 -1.85 19.84
CA LYS A 327 17.70 -2.12 20.87
C LYS A 327 18.05 -3.62 20.95
N SER A 328 17.06 -4.50 21.08
CA SER A 328 17.30 -5.95 21.15
C SER A 328 17.99 -6.50 19.89
N LEU A 329 17.67 -5.98 18.70
CA LEU A 329 18.36 -6.38 17.46
C LEU A 329 19.85 -6.03 17.51
N LEU A 330 20.20 -4.82 17.96
CA LEU A 330 21.60 -4.40 18.08
C LEU A 330 22.37 -5.19 19.15
N GLU A 331 21.69 -5.65 20.19
CA GLU A 331 22.28 -6.46 21.28
C GLU A 331 22.40 -7.96 20.95
N GLN A 332 21.58 -8.50 20.03
CA GLN A 332 21.48 -9.94 19.76
C GLN A 332 21.84 -10.36 18.32
N GLY A 333 21.65 -9.50 17.32
CA GLY A 333 21.84 -9.82 15.90
C GLY A 333 23.26 -10.29 15.55
N ASN A 334 24.27 -9.76 16.24
CA ASN A 334 25.68 -10.11 15.98
C ASN A 334 26.15 -11.38 16.72
N GLN A 335 25.36 -11.96 17.63
CA GLN A 335 25.80 -13.09 18.47
C GLN A 335 26.11 -14.38 17.69
N HIS A 336 25.57 -14.51 16.47
CA HIS A 336 25.72 -15.68 15.59
C HIS A 336 26.31 -15.31 14.21
N LEU A 337 26.99 -14.17 14.10
CA LEU A 337 27.46 -13.65 12.81
C LEU A 337 28.48 -14.58 12.12
N GLU A 338 29.36 -15.22 12.87
CA GLU A 338 30.36 -16.16 12.32
C GLU A 338 29.70 -17.42 11.75
N GLU A 339 28.75 -18.01 12.48
CA GLU A 339 27.95 -19.17 12.04
C GLU A 339 27.15 -18.85 10.77
N LYS A 340 26.56 -17.65 10.68
CA LYS A 340 25.90 -17.12 9.48
C LYS A 340 26.85 -16.95 8.29
N ILE A 341 28.07 -16.50 8.52
CA ILE A 341 29.10 -16.35 7.48
C ILE A 341 29.54 -17.74 6.96
N GLU A 342 29.70 -18.74 7.83
CA GLU A 342 29.99 -20.11 7.38
C GLU A 342 28.85 -20.69 6.52
N LEU A 343 27.59 -20.61 6.98
CA LEU A 343 26.43 -21.08 6.20
C LEU A 343 26.27 -20.35 4.85
N SER A 344 26.67 -19.08 4.75
CA SER A 344 26.62 -18.32 3.49
C SER A 344 27.51 -18.88 2.38
N LYS A 345 28.54 -19.68 2.72
CA LYS A 345 29.47 -20.28 1.74
C LYS A 345 28.87 -21.47 0.99
N GLU A 346 27.77 -22.02 1.49
CA GLU A 346 27.04 -23.15 0.87
C GLU A 346 25.93 -22.68 -0.09
N VAL A 347 25.71 -21.37 -0.22
CA VAL A 347 24.70 -20.77 -1.12
C VAL A 347 25.10 -20.99 -2.58
N SER A 348 24.19 -21.56 -3.38
CA SER A 348 24.43 -21.87 -4.79
C SER A 348 23.62 -21.02 -5.77
N ILE A 349 22.56 -20.35 -5.31
CA ILE A 349 21.68 -19.47 -6.12
C ILE A 349 21.30 -18.21 -5.35
N SER A 350 20.99 -17.12 -6.06
CA SER A 350 20.58 -15.85 -5.42
C SER A 350 19.19 -15.96 -4.81
N GLU A 351 18.84 -15.01 -3.95
CA GLU A 351 17.50 -14.93 -3.37
C GLU A 351 16.42 -14.70 -4.44
N GLU A 352 16.70 -13.92 -5.49
CA GLU A 352 15.79 -13.74 -6.63
C GLU A 352 15.58 -15.06 -7.38
N GLY A 353 16.67 -15.78 -7.68
CA GLY A 353 16.61 -17.09 -8.33
C GLY A 353 15.79 -18.10 -7.52
N PHE A 354 15.98 -18.12 -6.20
CA PHE A 354 15.23 -19.00 -5.30
C PHE A 354 13.76 -18.56 -5.14
N PHE A 355 13.51 -17.31 -4.76
CA PHE A 355 12.17 -16.87 -4.33
C PHE A 355 11.27 -16.40 -5.48
N LEU A 356 11.82 -15.83 -6.56
CA LEU A 356 11.04 -15.24 -7.64
C LEU A 356 10.99 -16.13 -8.88
N ASP A 357 12.14 -16.65 -9.31
CA ASP A 357 12.24 -17.49 -10.52
C ASP A 357 11.91 -18.98 -10.26
N GLY A 358 11.97 -19.42 -9.00
CA GLY A 358 11.66 -20.80 -8.61
C GLY A 358 12.78 -21.82 -8.90
N GLN A 359 14.03 -21.36 -9.02
CA GLN A 359 15.19 -22.20 -9.35
C GLN A 359 15.52 -23.21 -8.23
N ASP A 360 16.05 -24.38 -8.61
CA ASP A 360 16.56 -25.39 -7.69
C ASP A 360 18.00 -25.05 -7.24
N GLY A 361 18.34 -25.37 -5.99
CA GLY A 361 19.61 -25.02 -5.37
C GLY A 361 19.48 -24.67 -3.88
N TYR A 362 20.55 -24.12 -3.32
CA TYR A 362 20.66 -23.75 -1.91
C TYR A 362 20.66 -22.23 -1.73
N VAL A 363 19.85 -21.73 -0.80
CA VAL A 363 19.80 -20.31 -0.40
C VAL A 363 19.95 -20.16 1.11
N LEU A 364 20.63 -19.10 1.55
CA LEU A 364 20.63 -18.68 2.94
C LEU A 364 19.37 -17.86 3.19
N VAL A 365 18.46 -18.40 3.99
CA VAL A 365 17.25 -17.72 4.44
C VAL A 365 17.62 -16.96 5.70
N ASP A 366 17.69 -15.63 5.63
CA ASP A 366 18.24 -14.77 6.70
C ASP A 366 17.22 -13.76 7.21
N PHE A 367 16.36 -14.17 8.15
CA PHE A 367 15.28 -13.32 8.64
C PHE A 367 15.81 -12.31 9.69
N GLU A 368 16.06 -11.08 9.24
CA GLU A 368 16.45 -9.90 10.05
C GLU A 368 15.34 -9.42 11.02
N GLY A 369 14.52 -10.34 11.54
CA GLY A 369 13.36 -10.07 12.37
C GLY A 369 13.36 -10.83 13.70
N VAL A 370 12.32 -10.57 14.48
CA VAL A 370 12.09 -11.20 15.79
C VAL A 370 10.90 -12.14 15.70
N TRP A 371 11.05 -13.40 16.15
CA TRP A 371 9.91 -14.27 16.39
C TRP A 371 9.52 -14.26 17.87
N GLU A 372 8.24 -14.05 18.17
CA GLU A 372 7.69 -14.02 19.53
C GLU A 372 6.69 -15.17 19.75
N THR A 373 7.12 -16.22 20.44
CA THR A 373 6.24 -17.37 20.80
C THR A 373 5.71 -17.19 22.22
N TRP A 374 4.39 -17.33 22.39
CA TRP A 374 3.75 -17.34 23.72
C TRP A 374 3.57 -18.77 24.22
N THR A 375 4.51 -19.25 25.04
CA THR A 375 4.48 -20.60 25.63
C THR A 375 3.80 -20.59 27.00
N PRO A 376 3.17 -21.69 27.47
CA PRO A 376 2.72 -21.80 28.85
C PRO A 376 3.89 -21.63 29.82
N ASP A 377 3.72 -20.80 30.85
CA ASP A 377 4.74 -20.59 31.88
C ASP A 377 4.83 -21.85 32.76
N LYS A 378 5.92 -22.62 32.62
CA LYS A 378 6.08 -23.91 33.32
C LYS A 378 6.15 -23.78 34.84
N ASP A 379 6.47 -22.58 35.33
CA ASP A 379 6.55 -22.27 36.76
C ASP A 379 5.17 -21.83 37.33
N ASP A 380 4.15 -21.63 36.49
CA ASP A 380 2.78 -21.32 36.88
C ASP A 380 1.91 -22.58 37.01
N GLN A 381 1.73 -23.05 38.23
CA GLN A 381 0.82 -24.15 38.56
C GLN A 381 -0.65 -23.89 38.17
N SER A 382 -1.05 -22.65 37.88
CA SER A 382 -2.41 -22.34 37.40
C SER A 382 -2.59 -22.52 35.89
N GLY A 383 -1.50 -22.68 35.13
CA GLY A 383 -1.50 -22.87 33.67
C GLY A 383 -2.05 -21.69 32.86
N LYS A 384 -2.12 -20.49 33.45
CA LYS A 384 -2.76 -19.29 32.85
C LYS A 384 -1.76 -18.23 32.43
N ARG A 385 -0.59 -18.20 33.04
CA ARG A 385 0.53 -17.35 32.61
C ARG A 385 1.14 -17.93 31.34
N GLN A 386 1.52 -17.04 30.44
CA GLN A 386 2.29 -17.37 29.25
C GLN A 386 3.63 -16.65 29.33
N LYS A 387 4.71 -17.41 29.18
CA LYS A 387 6.06 -16.89 29.05
C LYS A 387 6.30 -16.51 27.59
N LYS A 388 6.57 -15.23 27.36
CA LYS A 388 7.02 -14.71 26.08
C LYS A 388 8.45 -15.20 25.84
N GLN A 389 8.67 -15.90 24.74
CA GLN A 389 10.02 -16.19 24.23
C GLN A 389 10.24 -15.39 22.95
N GLU A 390 11.30 -14.58 22.93
CA GLU A 390 11.78 -13.88 21.75
C GLU A 390 12.93 -14.68 21.13
N ILE A 391 12.97 -14.80 19.81
CA ILE A 391 14.00 -15.49 19.05
C ILE A 391 14.54 -14.53 17.99
N TYR A 392 15.86 -14.40 17.95
CA TYR A 392 16.63 -13.47 17.11
C TYR A 392 17.61 -14.27 16.24
N SER A 393 18.23 -13.59 15.26
CA SER A 393 19.25 -14.17 14.38
C SER A 393 18.74 -15.46 13.71
N LEU A 394 17.61 -15.32 13.02
CA LEU A 394 16.84 -16.39 12.40
C LEU A 394 17.35 -16.70 10.98
N PHE A 395 18.53 -17.31 10.89
CA PHE A 395 19.14 -17.72 9.62
C PHE A 395 19.28 -19.25 9.50
N LEU A 396 19.14 -19.77 8.29
CA LEU A 396 19.27 -21.20 7.98
C LEU A 396 19.52 -21.43 6.48
N LEU A 397 20.16 -22.55 6.13
CA LEU A 397 20.34 -22.95 4.73
C LEU A 397 19.17 -23.84 4.28
N VAL A 398 18.46 -23.41 3.24
CA VAL A 398 17.29 -24.10 2.66
C VAL A 398 17.59 -24.52 1.23
N LYS A 399 17.18 -25.74 0.87
CA LYS A 399 17.28 -26.26 -0.49
C LYS A 399 15.91 -26.28 -1.17
N ARG A 400 15.87 -25.99 -2.47
CA ARG A 400 14.83 -26.46 -3.39
C ARG A 400 15.40 -27.52 -4.33
N GLU A 401 14.65 -28.60 -4.54
CA GLU A 401 14.92 -29.66 -5.51
C GLU A 401 13.59 -30.23 -6.00
N GLU A 402 13.33 -30.19 -7.32
CA GLU A 402 12.10 -30.70 -7.95
C GLU A 402 10.79 -30.14 -7.34
N GLY A 403 10.81 -28.89 -6.87
CA GLY A 403 9.66 -28.26 -6.17
C GLY A 403 9.42 -28.72 -4.72
N MET A 404 10.38 -29.46 -4.16
CA MET A 404 10.44 -29.84 -2.75
C MET A 404 11.40 -28.93 -1.98
N ILE A 405 11.04 -28.60 -0.73
CA ILE A 405 11.76 -27.69 0.17
C ILE A 405 12.23 -28.47 1.40
N SER A 406 13.49 -28.28 1.81
CA SER A 406 14.03 -28.83 3.06
C SER A 406 15.06 -27.90 3.72
N ILE A 407 15.18 -28.00 5.05
CA ILE A 407 16.27 -27.39 5.81
C ILE A 407 17.50 -28.29 5.71
N VAL A 408 18.62 -27.74 5.24
CA VAL A 408 19.89 -28.49 5.08
C VAL A 408 20.85 -28.20 6.21
N SER A 409 21.00 -26.93 6.60
CA SER A 409 21.80 -26.51 7.74
C SER A 409 21.00 -25.57 8.64
N CYS A 410 20.98 -25.88 9.94
CA CYS A 410 20.21 -25.16 10.96
C CYS A 410 21.11 -24.90 12.16
N PRO A 411 21.34 -23.64 12.55
CA PRO A 411 22.08 -23.25 13.75
C PRO A 411 21.60 -23.92 15.04
N ASP A 412 22.51 -24.17 15.98
CA ASP A 412 22.20 -24.92 17.21
C ASP A 412 21.12 -24.25 18.08
N HIS A 413 21.09 -22.91 18.13
CA HIS A 413 20.04 -22.16 18.86
C HIS A 413 18.66 -22.28 18.20
N LEU A 414 18.59 -22.61 16.91
CA LEU A 414 17.36 -22.70 16.13
C LEU A 414 16.85 -24.12 15.94
N LYS A 415 17.66 -25.16 16.18
CA LYS A 415 17.24 -26.58 16.05
C LYS A 415 15.98 -26.93 16.87
N GLY A 416 15.81 -26.32 18.05
CA GLY A 416 14.59 -26.48 18.85
C GLY A 416 13.36 -25.82 18.21
N PHE A 417 13.54 -24.64 17.60
CA PHE A 417 12.49 -23.85 16.96
C PHE A 417 12.03 -24.45 15.62
N PHE A 418 12.96 -24.89 14.78
CA PHE A 418 12.68 -25.56 13.50
C PHE A 418 12.46 -27.07 13.61
N SER A 419 12.40 -27.66 14.82
CA SER A 419 12.30 -29.11 15.02
C SER A 419 11.15 -29.78 14.25
N ALA A 420 10.01 -29.11 14.08
CA ALA A 420 8.86 -29.59 13.29
C ALA A 420 9.00 -29.40 11.76
N CYS A 421 10.06 -28.73 11.31
CA CYS A 421 10.36 -28.34 9.93
C CYS A 421 11.61 -29.06 9.34
N MET A 422 12.19 -30.03 10.05
CA MET A 422 13.45 -30.69 9.65
C MET A 422 13.29 -31.80 8.59
N ALA A 423 12.12 -31.96 7.97
CA ALA A 423 11.89 -32.91 6.89
C ALA A 423 11.85 -32.20 5.51
N THR A 424 11.50 -32.94 4.47
CA THR A 424 11.28 -32.41 3.11
C THR A 424 9.78 -32.28 2.85
N TYR A 425 9.33 -31.15 2.31
CA TYR A 425 7.92 -30.82 2.05
C TYR A 425 7.74 -30.33 0.62
N THR A 426 6.60 -30.59 -0.01
CA THR A 426 6.24 -29.93 -1.28
C THR A 426 6.02 -28.45 -1.05
N GLU A 427 6.59 -27.58 -1.89
CA GLU A 427 6.49 -26.12 -1.71
C GLU A 427 5.03 -25.64 -1.74
N GLY A 428 4.29 -26.05 -2.77
CA GLY A 428 2.97 -25.49 -3.08
C GLY A 428 3.05 -24.01 -3.50
N GLN A 429 1.91 -23.38 -3.76
CA GLN A 429 1.90 -21.97 -4.16
C GLN A 429 2.41 -21.10 -2.99
N LYS A 430 3.55 -20.40 -3.18
CA LYS A 430 4.18 -19.53 -2.17
C LYS A 430 4.38 -20.24 -0.82
N PHE A 431 5.05 -21.40 -0.82
CA PHE A 431 5.40 -22.16 0.38
C PHE A 431 4.21 -22.69 1.21
N LEU A 432 2.99 -22.69 0.68
CA LEU A 432 1.79 -23.12 1.43
C LEU A 432 1.84 -24.58 1.92
N GLY A 433 2.58 -25.46 1.26
CA GLY A 433 2.78 -26.87 1.66
C GLY A 433 3.85 -27.08 2.74
N VAL A 434 4.61 -26.04 3.08
CA VAL A 434 5.63 -26.04 4.14
C VAL A 434 4.95 -25.82 5.51
N PRO A 435 5.40 -26.47 6.60
CA PRO A 435 4.89 -26.22 7.95
C PRO A 435 5.39 -24.90 8.57
N GLU A 436 4.75 -24.48 9.66
CA GLU A 436 5.25 -23.41 10.52
C GLU A 436 6.34 -23.92 11.48
N PRO A 437 7.33 -23.09 11.87
CA PRO A 437 7.47 -21.66 11.54
C PRO A 437 8.13 -21.36 10.18
N LEU A 438 8.65 -22.38 9.49
CA LEU A 438 9.43 -22.20 8.26
C LEU A 438 8.64 -21.49 7.15
N ARG A 439 7.37 -21.84 6.95
CA ARG A 439 6.50 -21.20 5.95
C ARG A 439 6.40 -19.69 6.13
N SER A 440 6.10 -19.21 7.34
CA SER A 440 6.00 -17.76 7.60
C SER A 440 7.31 -17.02 7.30
N ILE A 441 8.46 -17.66 7.57
CA ILE A 441 9.79 -17.09 7.29
C ILE A 441 10.08 -17.07 5.78
N LEU A 442 9.81 -18.15 5.04
CA LEU A 442 9.97 -18.19 3.58
C LEU A 442 9.03 -17.21 2.86
N GLN A 443 7.79 -17.07 3.34
CA GLN A 443 6.84 -16.08 2.81
C GLN A 443 7.25 -14.64 3.13
N ALA A 444 7.87 -14.39 4.29
CA ALA A 444 8.43 -13.08 4.62
C ALA A 444 9.60 -12.73 3.68
N GLN A 445 10.51 -13.68 3.41
CA GLN A 445 11.62 -13.46 2.47
C GLN A 445 11.15 -13.30 1.03
N TYR A 446 10.21 -14.10 0.56
CA TYR A 446 9.57 -13.90 -0.75
C TYR A 446 9.08 -12.44 -0.91
N GLY A 447 8.42 -11.89 0.13
CA GLY A 447 7.97 -10.50 0.14
C GLY A 447 9.11 -9.48 0.16
N ALA A 448 10.18 -9.73 0.92
CA ALA A 448 11.36 -8.88 0.98
C ALA A 448 12.14 -8.86 -0.35
N THR A 449 12.39 -10.02 -0.95
CA THR A 449 13.06 -10.18 -2.25
C THR A 449 12.22 -9.61 -3.39
N GLN A 450 10.90 -9.82 -3.39
CA GLN A 450 10.00 -9.14 -4.34
C GLN A 450 10.07 -7.62 -4.21
N THR A 451 10.16 -7.09 -2.99
CA THR A 451 10.28 -5.64 -2.75
C THR A 451 11.65 -5.11 -3.22
N ARG A 452 12.75 -5.83 -2.96
CA ARG A 452 14.11 -5.47 -3.42
C ARG A 452 14.21 -5.50 -4.95
N SER A 453 13.67 -6.54 -5.59
CA SER A 453 13.65 -6.67 -7.05
C SER A 453 12.94 -5.47 -7.71
N LEU A 454 11.77 -5.06 -7.22
CA LEU A 454 11.01 -3.90 -7.72
C LEU A 454 11.70 -2.54 -7.50
N LEU A 455 12.70 -2.45 -6.63
CA LEU A 455 13.53 -1.24 -6.43
C LEU A 455 14.75 -1.19 -7.35
N ASN A 456 15.20 -2.36 -7.84
CA ASN A 456 16.36 -2.51 -8.71
C ASN A 456 16.00 -2.62 -10.20
N SER A 457 14.69 -2.61 -10.53
CA SER A 457 14.10 -2.66 -11.88
C SER A 457 13.53 -1.31 -12.32
#